data_AF-A0A6I1GL65-F1
#
_entry.id   AF-A0A6I1GL65-F1
#
_cell.length_a   1.000
_cell.length_b   1.000
_cell.length_c   1.000
_cell.angle_alpha   90.00
_cell.angle_beta   90.00
_cell.angle_gamma   90.00
#
_symmetry.space_group_name_H-M   'P 1'
#
loop_
_entity.id
_entity.type
_entity.pdbx_description
1 polymer ?
#
loop_
_entity_poly.entity_id
_entity_poly.type
_entity_poly.pdbx_seq_one_letter_code
_entity_poly.pdbx_strand_id
1 'polypeptide(L)'
;MTETPRRKKLIETGIPLKVINEESAREKSLRHGLPSTLHLYWARRPLATTRSILFAQLVDDPSAHPEQFPTVEAQDAERGRLHSLMGRLARWENVNDGELYRAVREAIAWSGAADAQILDPFAGGVYSARGTAAWAGVSCL
;
A
#
# COMPACT_ATOMS: atom_id res chain seq x y z
N MET A 1 8.86 1.96 -31.43
CA MET A 1 8.55 1.76 -30.01
C MET A 1 7.03 1.76 -29.91
N THR A 2 6.42 0.60 -29.76
CA THR A 2 4.96 0.50 -29.57
C THR A 2 4.64 1.02 -28.18
N GLU A 3 3.96 2.16 -28.12
CA GLU A 3 3.48 2.77 -26.89
C GLU A 3 2.36 1.88 -26.34
N THR A 4 2.68 1.05 -25.34
CA THR A 4 1.64 0.36 -24.58
C THR A 4 0.83 1.43 -23.87
N PRO A 5 -0.49 1.53 -24.10
CA PRO A 5 -1.29 2.55 -23.47
C PRO A 5 -1.17 2.42 -21.95
N ARG A 6 -0.65 3.46 -21.31
CA ARG A 6 -0.48 3.54 -19.86
C ARG A 6 -1.86 3.45 -19.20
N ARG A 7 -2.07 2.46 -18.35
CA ARG A 7 -3.27 2.37 -17.50
C ARG A 7 -3.17 3.40 -16.37
N LYS A 8 -4.29 4.09 -16.13
CA LYS A 8 -4.41 5.06 -15.03
C LYS A 8 -4.29 4.31 -13.70
N LYS A 9 -3.41 4.77 -12.81
CA LYS A 9 -3.22 4.19 -11.48
C LYS A 9 -4.10 4.85 -10.43
N LEU A 10 -4.43 4.13 -9.37
CA LEU A 10 -5.31 4.59 -8.29
C LEU A 10 -4.82 5.90 -7.66
N ILE A 11 -3.49 6.07 -7.54
CA ILE A 11 -2.89 7.29 -6.99
C ILE A 11 -3.18 8.55 -7.81
N GLU A 12 -3.48 8.42 -9.11
CA GLU A 12 -3.73 9.57 -10.00
C GLU A 12 -5.13 10.16 -9.82
N THR A 13 -6.06 9.42 -9.21
CA THR A 13 -7.43 9.90 -8.98
C THR A 13 -7.63 10.32 -7.53
N GLY A 14 -7.21 9.48 -6.58
CA GLY A 14 -7.36 9.80 -5.17
C GLY A 14 -7.14 8.62 -4.24
N ILE A 15 -6.72 8.94 -3.03
CA ILE A 15 -6.44 7.99 -1.93
C ILE A 15 -7.12 8.48 -0.64
N PRO A 16 -7.42 7.61 0.34
CA PRO A 16 -8.08 7.99 1.58
C PRO A 16 -7.13 8.74 2.53
N LEU A 17 -6.79 9.98 2.17
CA LEU A 17 -5.79 10.81 2.84
C LEU A 17 -6.06 10.98 4.33
N LYS A 18 -7.32 11.19 4.73
CA LYS A 18 -7.70 11.36 6.14
C LYS A 18 -7.26 10.16 6.98
N VAL A 19 -7.63 8.95 6.56
CA VAL A 19 -7.32 7.70 7.27
C VAL A 19 -5.81 7.47 7.31
N ILE A 20 -5.12 7.65 6.18
CA ILE A 20 -3.67 7.47 6.09
C ILE A 20 -2.93 8.47 7.02
N ASN A 21 -3.39 9.73 7.06
CA ASN A 21 -2.78 10.78 7.88
C ASN A 21 -3.01 10.53 9.38
N GLU A 22 -4.21 10.10 9.77
CA GLU A 22 -4.54 9.74 11.16
C GLU A 22 -3.66 8.58 11.65
N GLU A 23 -3.53 7.51 10.87
CA GLU A 23 -2.66 6.37 11.21
C GLU A 23 -1.17 6.74 11.19
N SER A 24 -0.75 7.60 10.26
CA SER A 24 0.63 8.11 10.20
C SER A 24 0.98 8.99 11.40
N ALA A 25 0.04 9.79 11.89
CA ALA A 25 0.21 10.59 13.12
C ALA A 25 0.25 9.69 14.36
N ARG A 26 -0.62 8.67 14.42
CA ARG A 26 -0.63 7.66 15.48
C ARG A 26 0.69 6.87 15.54
N GLU A 27 1.22 6.42 14.41
CA GLU A 27 2.49 5.68 14.37
C GLU A 27 3.64 6.50 15.00
N LYS A 28 3.67 7.81 14.76
CA LYS A 28 4.67 8.72 15.32
C LYS A 28 4.54 8.86 16.85
N SER A 29 3.32 8.90 17.37
CA SER A 29 3.08 9.09 18.82
C SER A 29 3.30 7.83 19.65
N LEU A 30 3.35 6.64 19.05
CA LEU A 30 3.55 5.37 19.77
C LEU A 30 4.99 5.13 20.28
N ARG A 31 5.97 5.98 19.94
CA ARG A 31 7.40 5.64 20.11
C ARG A 31 8.11 6.34 21.28
N HIS A 32 7.38 7.01 22.18
CA HIS A 32 8.00 7.74 23.28
C HIS A 32 8.90 6.83 24.16
N GLY A 33 10.17 7.22 24.31
CA GLY A 33 11.12 6.57 25.24
C GLY A 33 11.89 5.35 24.71
N LEU A 34 11.81 5.04 23.41
CA LEU A 34 12.55 3.90 22.81
C LEU A 34 13.90 4.34 22.21
N PRO A 35 14.97 3.52 22.25
CA PRO A 35 16.24 3.86 21.60
C PRO A 35 16.11 4.21 20.11
N SER A 36 15.12 3.60 19.43
CA SER A 36 14.77 3.91 18.03
C SER A 36 14.26 5.33 17.78
N THR A 37 14.03 6.15 18.81
CA THR A 37 13.67 7.57 18.68
C THR A 37 14.84 8.53 18.86
N LEU A 38 16.04 8.05 19.21
CA LEU A 38 17.21 8.91 19.40
C LEU A 38 17.75 9.46 18.07
N HIS A 39 17.73 8.64 17.01
CA HIS A 39 18.16 9.06 15.68
C HIS A 39 17.19 8.52 14.63
N LEU A 40 16.40 9.42 14.04
CA LEU A 40 15.59 9.11 12.87
C LEU A 40 16.49 9.10 11.64
N TYR A 41 16.39 8.04 10.84
CA TYR A 41 17.03 7.98 9.53
C TYR A 41 16.60 9.18 8.67
N TRP A 42 17.53 9.72 7.87
CA TRP A 42 17.48 11.05 7.24
C TRP A 42 16.25 11.34 6.34
N ALA A 43 15.50 10.32 5.92
CA ALA A 43 14.31 10.50 5.08
C ALA A 43 13.20 9.48 5.38
N ARG A 44 13.07 9.08 6.65
CA ARG A 44 12.09 8.05 7.04
C ARG A 44 10.64 8.51 6.81
N ARG A 45 9.84 7.68 6.13
CA ARG A 45 8.38 7.83 6.03
C ARG A 45 7.64 6.93 7.03
N PRO A 46 6.48 7.33 7.56
CA PRO A 46 5.59 6.43 8.30
C PRO A 46 5.21 5.23 7.43
N LEU A 47 5.20 4.04 8.02
CA LEU A 47 4.87 2.80 7.31
C LEU A 47 3.43 2.84 6.78
N ALA A 48 2.52 3.46 7.54
CA ALA A 48 1.15 3.71 7.11
C ALA A 48 1.07 4.44 5.76
N THR A 49 1.89 5.49 5.60
CA THR A 49 1.98 6.25 4.34
C THR A 49 2.64 5.40 3.25
N THR A 50 3.82 4.84 3.51
CA THR A 50 4.58 4.07 2.52
C THR A 50 3.76 2.94 1.90
N ARG A 51 3.13 2.08 2.72
CA ARG A 51 2.37 0.93 2.23
C ARG A 51 1.19 1.36 1.36
N SER A 52 0.48 2.39 1.80
CA SER A 52 -0.69 2.92 1.09
C SER A 52 -0.30 3.51 -0.27
N ILE A 53 0.77 4.31 -0.30
CA ILE A 53 1.25 4.93 -1.54
C ILE A 53 1.77 3.86 -2.50
N LEU A 54 2.56 2.91 -2.02
CA LEU A 54 3.08 1.82 -2.84
C LEU A 54 1.94 0.99 -3.46
N PHE A 55 0.94 0.64 -2.67
CA PHE A 55 -0.26 -0.04 -3.16
C PHE A 55 -0.97 0.77 -4.27
N ALA A 56 -1.20 2.07 -4.04
CA ALA A 56 -1.90 2.93 -5.00
C ALA A 56 -1.10 3.20 -6.30
N GLN A 57 0.22 3.04 -6.28
CA GLN A 57 1.07 3.09 -7.48
C GLN A 57 0.95 1.84 -8.33
N LEU A 58 0.72 0.68 -7.70
CA LEU A 58 0.66 -0.60 -8.39
C LEU A 58 -0.74 -0.90 -8.92
N VAL A 59 -1.76 -0.52 -8.15
CA VAL A 59 -3.14 -0.83 -8.49
C VAL A 59 -3.71 0.14 -9.52
N ASP A 60 -4.32 -0.43 -10.56
CA ASP A 60 -5.03 0.32 -11.59
C ASP A 60 -6.29 0.98 -11.01
N ASP A 61 -6.61 2.16 -11.52
CA ASP A 61 -7.88 2.80 -11.27
C ASP A 61 -9.01 2.01 -11.94
N PRO A 62 -10.19 1.84 -11.31
CA PRO A 62 -11.34 1.19 -11.96
C PRO A 62 -11.72 1.84 -13.30
N SER A 63 -11.48 3.15 -13.48
CA SER A 63 -11.72 3.87 -14.74
C SER A 63 -10.80 3.43 -15.89
N ALA A 64 -9.69 2.74 -15.59
CA ALA A 64 -8.81 2.15 -16.60
C ALA A 64 -9.37 0.85 -17.18
N HIS A 65 -10.47 0.34 -16.61
CA HIS A 65 -11.11 -0.93 -16.94
C HIS A 65 -12.61 -0.75 -17.25
N PRO A 66 -12.98 0.03 -18.29
CA PRO A 66 -14.39 0.30 -18.62
C PRO A 66 -15.17 -0.97 -19.00
N GLU A 67 -14.48 -2.04 -19.41
CA GLU A 67 -15.08 -3.35 -19.68
C GLU A 67 -15.58 -4.07 -18.42
N GLN A 68 -14.99 -3.76 -17.26
CA GLN A 68 -15.37 -4.32 -15.95
C GLN A 68 -16.21 -3.33 -15.14
N PHE A 69 -15.90 -2.03 -15.25
CA PHE A 69 -16.57 -0.94 -14.51
C PHE A 69 -17.13 0.10 -15.50
N PRO A 70 -18.21 -0.23 -16.23
CA PRO A 70 -18.73 0.60 -17.31
C PRO A 70 -19.41 1.90 -16.83
N THR A 71 -19.85 1.96 -15.58
CA THR A 71 -20.53 3.12 -15.00
C THR A 71 -19.69 3.80 -13.92
N VAL A 72 -19.96 5.08 -13.67
CA VAL A 72 -19.30 5.86 -12.61
C VAL A 72 -19.58 5.23 -11.25
N GLU A 73 -20.80 4.75 -11.01
CA GLU A 73 -21.20 4.11 -9.76
C GLU A 73 -20.42 2.81 -9.52
N ALA A 74 -20.17 2.02 -10.57
CA ALA A 74 -19.38 0.80 -10.47
C ALA A 74 -17.90 1.12 -10.20
N GLN A 75 -17.36 2.16 -10.84
CA GLN A 75 -15.99 2.64 -10.59
C GLN A 75 -15.83 3.15 -9.15
N ASP A 76 -16.80 3.91 -8.64
CA ASP A 76 -16.78 4.45 -7.29
C ASP A 76 -16.96 3.37 -6.22
N ALA A 77 -17.80 2.36 -6.48
CA ALA A 77 -17.95 1.21 -5.59
C ALA A 77 -16.63 0.43 -5.45
N GLU A 78 -15.97 0.13 -6.58
CA GLU A 78 -14.69 -0.59 -6.55
C GLU A 78 -13.58 0.27 -5.95
N ARG A 79 -13.55 1.57 -6.28
CA ARG A 79 -12.62 2.52 -5.65
C ARG A 79 -12.80 2.56 -4.13
N GLY A 80 -14.04 2.55 -3.66
CA GLY A 80 -14.37 2.44 -2.24
C GLY A 80 -13.83 1.17 -1.59
N ARG A 81 -13.93 0.02 -2.28
CA ARG A 81 -13.33 -1.25 -1.82
C ARG A 81 -11.81 -1.14 -1.71
N LEU A 82 -11.16 -0.59 -2.73
CA LEU A 82 -9.70 -0.37 -2.76
C LEU A 82 -9.26 0.61 -1.65
N HIS A 83 -10.00 1.70 -1.43
CA HIS A 83 -9.75 2.65 -0.35
C HIS A 83 -9.92 2.01 1.03
N SER A 84 -10.88 1.11 1.20
CA SER A 84 -11.06 0.33 2.43
C SER A 84 -9.85 -0.59 2.70
N LEU A 85 -9.33 -1.26 1.66
CA LEU A 85 -8.09 -2.03 1.76
C LEU A 85 -6.91 -1.14 2.17
N MET A 86 -6.76 0.04 1.56
CA MET A 86 -5.72 1.01 1.93
C MET A 86 -5.83 1.45 3.40
N GLY A 87 -7.04 1.73 3.88
CA GLY A 87 -7.28 2.09 5.28
C GLY A 87 -6.89 0.97 6.25
N ARG A 88 -7.18 -0.29 5.90
CA ARG A 88 -6.72 -1.45 6.68
C ARG A 88 -5.21 -1.62 6.62
N LEU A 89 -4.60 -1.44 5.45
CA LEU A 89 -3.16 -1.58 5.22
C LEU A 89 -2.35 -0.51 5.97
N ALA A 90 -2.91 0.68 6.16
CA ALA A 90 -2.32 1.78 6.91
C ALA A 90 -2.19 1.48 8.41
N ARG A 91 -3.02 0.60 8.97
CA ARG A 91 -3.00 0.23 10.39
C ARG A 91 -1.86 -0.72 10.69
N TRP A 92 -1.01 -0.35 11.64
CA TRP A 92 0.14 -1.17 12.06
C TRP A 92 -0.29 -2.54 12.60
N GLU A 93 -1.40 -2.59 13.33
CA GLU A 93 -1.94 -3.78 13.97
C GLU A 93 -2.29 -4.90 12.96
N ASN A 94 -2.53 -4.54 11.69
CA ASN A 94 -2.89 -5.49 10.64
C ASN A 94 -1.67 -6.12 9.94
N VAL A 95 -0.44 -5.91 10.43
CA VAL A 95 0.79 -6.43 9.79
C VAL A 95 0.82 -7.96 9.66
N ASN A 96 0.06 -8.70 10.47
CA ASN A 96 -0.05 -10.16 10.40
C ASN A 96 -1.41 -10.64 9.86
N ASP A 97 -2.23 -9.75 9.30
CA ASP A 97 -3.54 -10.09 8.74
C ASP A 97 -3.36 -10.76 7.36
N GLY A 98 -3.22 -12.08 7.35
CA GLY A 98 -2.99 -12.85 6.12
C GLY A 98 -4.09 -12.66 5.06
N GLU A 99 -5.35 -12.51 5.48
CA GLU A 99 -6.47 -12.29 4.56
C GLU A 99 -6.42 -10.90 3.92
N LEU A 100 -6.04 -9.87 4.68
CA LEU A 100 -5.77 -8.54 4.12
C LEU A 100 -4.67 -8.61 3.06
N TYR A 101 -3.55 -9.24 3.38
CA TYR A 101 -2.42 -9.30 2.45
C TYR A 101 -2.71 -10.16 1.23
N ARG A 102 -3.53 -11.20 1.35
CA ARG A 102 -4.05 -11.95 0.20
C ARG A 102 -4.89 -11.05 -0.71
N ALA A 103 -5.86 -10.32 -0.16
CA ALA A 103 -6.70 -9.39 -0.93
C ALA A 103 -5.89 -8.25 -1.59
N VAL A 104 -4.84 -7.76 -0.91
CA VAL A 104 -3.91 -6.76 -1.46
C VAL A 104 -3.13 -7.34 -2.64
N ARG A 105 -2.57 -8.55 -2.52
CA ARG A 105 -1.85 -9.24 -3.61
C ARG A 105 -2.76 -9.51 -4.79
N GLU A 106 -4.01 -9.91 -4.56
CA GLU A 106 -5.00 -10.12 -5.62
C GLU A 106 -5.29 -8.83 -6.40
N ALA A 107 -5.46 -7.69 -5.72
CA ALA A 107 -5.66 -6.41 -6.39
C ALA A 107 -4.44 -5.96 -7.22
N ILE A 108 -3.23 -6.19 -6.72
CA ILE A 108 -1.98 -5.91 -7.43
C ILE A 108 -1.84 -6.82 -8.65
N ALA A 109 -2.15 -8.11 -8.51
CA ALA A 109 -2.09 -9.09 -9.59
C ALA A 109 -3.11 -8.78 -10.69
N TRP A 110 -4.34 -8.40 -10.31
CA TRP A 110 -5.36 -7.95 -11.24
C TRP A 110 -4.90 -6.74 -12.08
N SER A 111 -4.09 -5.85 -11.48
CA SER A 111 -3.49 -4.69 -12.14
C SER A 111 -2.22 -5.01 -12.96
N GLY A 112 -1.90 -6.29 -13.14
CA GLY A 112 -0.77 -6.77 -13.94
C GLY A 112 0.60 -6.57 -13.28
N ALA A 113 0.67 -6.46 -11.96
CA ALA A 113 1.91 -6.22 -11.21
C ALA A 113 2.25 -7.38 -10.23
N ALA A 114 1.81 -8.60 -10.52
CA ALA A 114 1.99 -9.77 -9.64
C ALA A 114 3.48 -10.14 -9.40
N ASP A 115 4.31 -9.90 -10.40
CA ASP A 115 5.75 -10.18 -10.45
C ASP A 115 6.62 -8.95 -10.10
N ALA A 116 5.99 -7.82 -9.76
CA ALA A 116 6.70 -6.60 -9.42
C ALA A 116 7.54 -6.77 -8.14
N GLN A 117 8.86 -6.65 -8.29
CA GLN A 117 9.80 -6.60 -7.17
C GLN A 117 10.07 -5.15 -6.79
N ILE A 118 9.53 -4.71 -5.65
CA ILE A 118 9.65 -3.32 -5.21
C ILE A 118 10.26 -3.25 -3.81
N LEU A 119 11.26 -2.37 -3.69
CA LEU A 119 11.92 -2.01 -2.45
C LEU A 119 11.71 -0.52 -2.22
N ASP A 120 11.05 -0.16 -1.12
CA ASP A 120 11.01 1.23 -0.65
C ASP A 120 12.09 1.43 0.43
N PRO A 121 13.22 2.10 0.12
CA PRO A 121 14.30 2.33 1.10
C PRO A 121 13.93 3.35 2.18
N PHE A 122 12.79 4.04 2.04
CA PHE A 122 12.29 5.02 3.01
C PHE A 122 11.23 4.44 3.95
N ALA A 123 10.81 3.18 3.71
CA ALA A 123 10.01 2.41 4.63
C ALA A 123 10.84 2.16 5.90
N GLY A 124 10.55 2.86 6.99
CA GLY A 124 11.36 2.85 8.22
C GLY A 124 11.35 1.55 9.04
N GLY A 125 11.17 0.39 8.40
CA GLY A 125 11.11 -0.92 9.04
C GLY A 125 12.51 -1.48 9.33
N VAL A 126 12.94 -1.41 10.58
CA VAL A 126 13.94 -2.31 11.16
C VAL A 126 13.21 -3.25 12.11
N TYR A 127 12.63 -4.36 11.64
CA TYR A 127 12.26 -5.48 12.51
C TYR A 127 12.32 -6.81 11.73
N SER A 128 13.39 -7.57 11.99
CA SER A 128 13.39 -9.02 11.81
C SER A 128 12.48 -9.64 12.88
N ALA A 129 11.45 -10.37 12.48
CA ALA A 129 10.87 -11.41 13.31
C ALA A 129 11.43 -12.73 12.82
N ARG A 130 12.06 -13.50 13.73
CA ARG A 130 12.59 -14.83 13.44
C ARG A 130 11.46 -15.74 12.95
N GLY A 131 11.69 -16.50 11.88
CA GLY A 131 10.82 -17.60 11.47
C GLY A 131 10.80 -17.83 9.96
N THR A 132 11.71 -18.68 9.49
CA THR A 132 11.59 -19.57 8.31
C THR A 132 11.00 -19.03 6.99
N ALA A 133 11.91 -18.90 6.00
CA ALA A 133 11.73 -19.32 4.61
C ALA A 133 10.51 -18.79 3.81
N ALA A 134 10.58 -17.54 3.33
CA ALA A 134 9.98 -17.08 2.07
C ALA A 134 10.33 -15.59 1.83
N TRP A 135 11.62 -15.28 1.68
CA TRP A 135 12.10 -13.91 1.47
C TRP A 135 12.66 -13.73 0.06
N ALA A 136 11.76 -13.72 -0.93
CA ALA A 136 12.06 -13.29 -2.30
C ALA A 136 10.77 -12.81 -2.97
N GLY A 137 10.23 -11.68 -2.50
CA GLY A 137 9.04 -11.08 -3.08
C GLY A 137 8.33 -10.17 -2.08
N VAL A 138 8.62 -8.88 -2.17
CA VAL A 138 7.89 -7.79 -1.50
C VAL A 138 8.11 -7.71 0.02
N SER A 139 9.28 -7.20 0.41
CA SER A 139 9.61 -6.87 1.81
C SER A 139 8.82 -5.65 2.37
N CYS A 140 7.71 -5.23 1.74
CA CYS A 140 6.91 -4.07 2.17
C CYS A 140 5.38 -4.19 1.96
N LEU A 141 4.88 -5.31 1.44
CA LEU A 141 3.45 -5.66 1.38
C LEU A 141 3.31 -7.14 1.72
#